data_AF-A0A1T4VMT4-F1
#
_entry.id   AF-A0A1T4VMT4-F1
#
_cell.length_a   1.000
_cell.length_b   1.000
_cell.length_c   1.000
_cell.angle_alpha   90.00
_cell.angle_beta   90.00
_cell.angle_gamma   90.00
#
_symmetry.space_group_name_H-M   'P 1'
#
loop_
_entity.id
_entity.type
_entity.pdbx_description
1 polymer ?
#
loop_
_entity_poly.entity_id
_entity_poly.type
_entity_poly.pdbx_seq_one_letter_code
_entity_poly.pdbx_strand_id
1 'polypeptide(L)'
;AYGLALRHNRTRCIKRLNILLLIALLAEILMWWNGLIATKAKWQYDFQANTIKHRRVLSIPRLGREVRNHRRYCINEKQYQWAMLEYQKLTHSSGLGEL
;
A
#
# COMPACT_ATOMS: atom_id res chain seq x y z
N ALA A 1 3.36 -11.06 10.28
CA ALA A 1 2.18 -10.40 10.87
C ALA A 1 1.16 -10.14 9.76
N TYR A 2 -0.11 -10.47 9.99
CA TYR A 2 -1.18 -10.30 9.01
C TYR A 2 -1.99 -9.02 9.30
N GLY A 3 -2.23 -8.20 8.27
CA GLY A 3 -2.97 -6.92 8.39
C GLY A 3 -2.34 -5.92 9.37
N LEU A 4 -3.18 -5.16 10.06
CA LEU A 4 -2.82 -4.15 11.07
C LEU A 4 -2.21 -4.72 12.37
N ALA A 5 -2.20 -6.04 12.52
CA ALA A 5 -1.56 -6.72 13.66
C ALA A 5 -1.99 -6.20 15.05
N LEU A 6 -3.23 -5.72 15.22
CA LEU A 6 -3.72 -5.04 16.44
C LEU A 6 -3.49 -5.82 17.74
N ARG A 7 -3.48 -7.16 17.68
CA ARG A 7 -3.16 -8.03 18.82
C ARG A 7 -1.73 -7.84 19.37
N HIS A 8 -0.83 -7.28 18.58
CA HIS A 8 0.56 -7.00 18.94
C HIS A 8 0.74 -5.61 19.58
N ASN A 9 -0.33 -4.83 19.73
CA ASN A 9 -0.26 -3.44 20.17
C ASN A 9 0.16 -3.25 21.65
N ARG A 10 0.24 -4.33 22.46
CA ARG A 10 0.74 -4.41 23.85
C ARG A 10 0.26 -3.33 24.84
N THR A 11 -0.71 -2.49 24.47
CA THR A 11 -1.26 -1.42 25.30
C THR A 11 -2.71 -1.72 25.64
N ARG A 12 -3.13 -1.29 26.83
CA ARG A 12 -4.54 -1.26 27.27
C ARG A 12 -5.10 0.16 27.31
N CYS A 13 -4.25 1.17 27.05
CA CYS A 13 -4.64 2.57 27.05
C CYS A 13 -5.18 3.00 25.68
N ILE A 14 -6.44 3.46 25.63
CA ILE A 14 -7.12 3.90 24.42
C ILE A 14 -6.37 5.07 23.75
N LYS A 15 -5.86 6.04 24.53
CA LYS A 15 -5.08 7.17 23.98
C LYS A 15 -3.83 6.70 23.23
N ARG A 16 -3.12 5.71 23.77
CA ARG A 16 -1.94 5.11 23.10
C ARG A 16 -2.33 4.31 21.87
N LEU A 17 -3.44 3.56 21.94
CA LEU A 17 -3.96 2.80 20.80
C LEU A 17 -4.32 3.75 19.64
N ASN A 18 -4.97 4.88 19.92
CA ASN A 18 -5.33 5.88 18.89
C ASN A 18 -4.09 6.41 18.15
N ILE A 19 -3.01 6.72 18.87
CA ILE A 19 -1.74 7.14 18.26
C ILE A 19 -1.16 6.02 17.39
N LEU A 20 -1.16 4.78 17.87
CA LEU A 20 -0.64 3.64 17.12
C LEU A 20 -1.47 3.34 15.86
N LEU A 21 -2.79 3.51 15.92
CA LEU A 21 -3.68 3.42 14.77
C LEU A 21 -3.40 4.52 13.75
N LEU A 22 -3.17 5.76 14.19
CA LEU A 22 -2.80 6.86 13.31
C LEU A 22 -1.47 6.58 12.59
N ILE A 23 -0.45 6.13 13.32
CA ILE A 23 0.85 5.74 12.74
C ILE A 23 0.66 4.60 11.73
N ALA A 24 -0.14 3.59 12.09
CA ALA A 24 -0.40 2.47 11.20
C ALA A 24 -1.14 2.88 9.93
N LEU A 25 -2.10 3.81 10.02
CA LEU A 25 -2.78 4.39 8.87
C LEU A 25 -1.81 5.13 7.94
N LEU A 26 -0.94 5.98 8.50
CA LEU A 26 0.07 6.70 7.71
C LEU A 26 1.03 5.72 7.02
N ALA A 27 1.46 4.67 7.73
CA ALA A 27 2.29 3.62 7.16
C ALA A 27 1.57 2.87 6.02
N GLU A 28 0.27 2.60 6.16
CA GLU A 28 -0.54 1.95 5.13
C GLU A 28 -0.65 2.83 3.88
N ILE A 29 -0.85 4.15 4.03
CA ILE A 29 -0.86 5.10 2.91
C ILE A 29 0.47 5.08 2.15
N LEU A 30 1.61 5.01 2.85
CA LEU A 30 2.92 4.86 2.20
C LEU A 30 3.02 3.54 1.42
N MET A 31 2.46 2.44 1.94
CA MET A 31 2.41 1.16 1.23
C MET A 31 1.52 1.23 -0.01
N TRP A 32 0.42 1.98 0.05
CA TRP A 32 -0.42 2.27 -1.11
C TRP A 32 0.36 2.99 -2.21
N TRP A 33 1.10 4.06 -1.89
CA TRP A 33 1.90 4.77 -2.89
C TRP A 33 2.94 3.87 -3.52
N ASN A 34 3.70 3.10 -2.73
CA ASN A 34 4.66 2.12 -3.23
C ASN A 34 4.00 1.10 -4.16
N GLY A 35 2.81 0.61 -3.79
CA GLY A 35 2.07 -0.37 -4.58
C GLY A 35 1.56 0.19 -5.91
N LEU A 36 1.06 1.44 -5.93
CA LEU A 36 0.62 2.11 -7.16
C LEU A 36 1.79 2.27 -8.12
N ILE A 37 2.95 2.71 -7.63
CA ILE A 37 4.18 2.86 -8.42
C ILE A 37 4.60 1.50 -8.99
N ALA A 38 4.60 0.47 -8.16
CA ALA A 38 4.94 -0.89 -8.56
C ALA A 38 3.99 -1.45 -9.63
N THR A 39 2.69 -1.18 -9.52
CA THR A 39 1.71 -1.56 -10.53
C THR A 39 1.95 -0.81 -11.84
N LYS A 40 2.21 0.50 -11.80
CA LYS A 40 2.56 1.30 -13.00
C LYS A 40 3.83 0.79 -13.68
N ALA A 41 4.84 0.41 -12.89
CA ALA A 41 6.10 -0.14 -13.37
C ALA A 41 6.03 -1.64 -13.73
N LYS A 42 4.86 -2.28 -13.61
CA LYS A 42 4.62 -3.70 -13.88
C LYS A 42 5.45 -4.68 -13.01
N TRP A 43 6.01 -4.23 -11.89
CA TRP A 43 6.80 -5.06 -10.97
C TRP A 43 6.00 -6.17 -10.30
N GLN A 44 4.67 -6.06 -10.30
CA GLN A 44 3.77 -7.12 -9.82
C GLN A 44 4.02 -8.49 -10.47
N TYR A 45 4.55 -8.52 -11.70
CA TYR A 45 4.80 -9.77 -12.41
C TYR A 45 5.97 -10.57 -11.86
N ASP A 46 6.93 -9.92 -11.20
CA ASP A 46 8.07 -10.56 -10.55
C ASP A 46 7.65 -11.32 -9.28
N PHE A 47 6.57 -10.87 -8.64
CA PHE A 47 6.01 -11.48 -7.43
C PHE A 47 4.94 -12.52 -7.72
N GLN A 48 4.75 -12.90 -8.98
CA GLN A 48 3.69 -13.79 -9.41
C GLN A 48 4.24 -15.02 -10.15
N ALA A 49 4.13 -16.18 -9.49
CA ALA A 49 4.46 -17.47 -10.09
C ALA A 49 3.39 -17.97 -11.08
N ASN A 50 2.14 -17.50 -10.96
CA ASN A 50 1.05 -17.92 -11.83
C ASN A 50 1.24 -17.40 -13.27
N THR A 51 0.99 -18.27 -14.25
CA THR A 51 1.00 -17.97 -15.69
C THR A 51 -0.07 -16.96 -16.11
N ILE A 52 -1.17 -16.88 -15.34
CA ILE A 52 -2.30 -15.99 -15.61
C ILE A 52 -2.00 -14.55 -15.17
N LYS A 53 -1.62 -13.65 -16.10
CA LYS A 53 -1.19 -12.27 -15.77
C LYS A 53 -2.29 -11.19 -15.86
N HIS A 54 -3.52 -11.54 -16.24
CA HIS A 54 -4.62 -10.55 -16.40
C HIS A 54 -5.21 -10.05 -15.07
N ARG A 55 -4.90 -10.72 -13.95
CA ARG A 55 -5.38 -10.35 -12.61
C ARG A 55 -4.21 -10.15 -11.67
N ARG A 56 -4.35 -9.19 -10.75
CA ARG A 56 -3.39 -8.99 -9.68
C ARG A 56 -3.56 -10.07 -8.61
N VAL A 57 -2.45 -10.63 -8.13
CA VAL A 57 -2.46 -11.62 -7.03
C VAL A 57 -2.34 -10.95 -5.66
N LEU A 58 -1.47 -9.95 -5.54
CA LEU A 58 -1.27 -9.17 -4.32
C LEU A 58 -2.16 -7.93 -4.31
N SER A 59 -2.69 -7.54 -3.16
CA SER A 59 -3.30 -6.21 -3.00
C SER A 59 -2.25 -5.11 -3.22
N ILE A 60 -2.68 -3.89 -3.56
CA ILE A 60 -1.76 -2.75 -3.79
C ILE A 60 -0.81 -2.54 -2.60
N PRO A 61 -1.28 -2.46 -1.34
CA PRO A 61 -0.37 -2.25 -0.20
C PRO A 61 0.58 -3.43 0.02
N ARG A 62 0.09 -4.66 -0.22
CA ARG A 62 0.90 -5.86 -0.07
C ARG A 62 2.04 -5.89 -1.10
N LEU A 63 1.75 -5.49 -2.34
CA LEU A 63 2.76 -5.32 -3.40
C LEU A 63 3.77 -4.23 -3.02
N GLY A 64 3.30 -3.06 -2.56
CA GLY A 64 4.16 -1.97 -2.13
C GLY A 64 5.13 -2.37 -1.01
N ARG A 65 4.65 -3.18 -0.06
CA ARG A 65 5.50 -3.77 1.00
C ARG A 65 6.57 -4.69 0.44
N GLU A 66 6.22 -5.58 -0.50
CA GLU A 66 7.19 -6.51 -1.09
C GLU A 66 8.26 -5.78 -1.90
N VAL A 67 7.85 -4.77 -2.67
CA VAL A 67 8.76 -3.90 -3.43
C VAL A 67 9.74 -3.19 -2.52
N ARG A 68 9.27 -2.62 -1.40
CA ARG A 68 10.13 -1.96 -0.42
C ARG A 68 11.13 -2.90 0.26
N ASN A 69 10.82 -4.19 0.38
CA ASN A 69 11.72 -5.17 0.98
C ASN A 69 12.87 -5.59 0.05
N HIS A 70 12.83 -5.23 -1.24
CA HIS A 70 13.82 -5.64 -2.22
C HIS A 70 14.59 -4.42 -2.76
N ARG A 71 15.92 -4.44 -2.62
CA ARG A 71 16.81 -3.34 -3.07
C ARG A 71 16.80 -3.10 -4.58
N ARG A 72 16.30 -4.05 -5.38
CA ARG A 72 16.24 -3.97 -6.84
C ARG A 72 15.27 -2.89 -7.33
N TYR A 73 14.26 -2.55 -6.52
CA TYR A 73 13.21 -1.62 -6.92
C TYR A 73 13.49 -0.23 -6.34
N CYS A 74 14.01 0.65 -7.18
CA CYS A 74 14.27 2.04 -6.81
C CYS A 74 13.09 2.92 -7.22
N ILE A 75 12.53 3.64 -6.26
CA ILE A 75 11.45 4.60 -6.48
C ILE A 75 12.01 6.01 -6.37
N ASN A 76 11.74 6.84 -7.38
CA ASN A 76 12.16 8.24 -7.41
C ASN A 76 11.04 9.20 -6.96
N GLU A 77 11.40 10.46 -6.74
CA GLU A 77 10.48 11.50 -6.29
C GLU A 77 9.31 11.74 -7.25
N LYS A 78 9.56 11.76 -8.57
CA LYS A 78 8.51 11.94 -9.59
C LYS A 78 7.46 10.83 -9.53
N GLN A 79 7.88 9.60 -9.23
CA GLN A 79 6.97 8.48 -9.04
C GLN A 79 6.12 8.65 -7.79
N TYR A 80 6.67 9.18 -6.69
CA TYR A 80 5.89 9.51 -5.50
C TYR A 80 4.88 10.63 -5.75
N GLN A 81 5.27 11.69 -6.46
CA GLN A 81 4.36 12.78 -6.85
C GLN A 81 3.19 12.22 -7.68
N TRP A 82 3.47 11.37 -8.67
CA TRP A 82 2.42 10.71 -9.44
C TRP A 82 1.54 9.81 -8.56
N ALA A 83 2.12 9.02 -7.66
CA ALA A 83 1.38 8.11 -6.79
C ALA A 83 0.47 8.84 -5.81
N MET A 84 0.88 10.01 -5.32
CA MET A 84 0.07 10.84 -4.44
C MET A 84 -1.16 11.38 -5.17
N LEU A 85 -1.00 11.87 -6.40
CA LEU A 85 -2.10 12.34 -7.24
C LEU A 85 -3.06 11.20 -7.62
N GLU A 86 -2.51 10.05 -8.01
CA GLU A 86 -3.32 8.88 -8.35
C GLU A 86 -4.08 8.35 -7.13
N TYR A 87 -3.44 8.30 -5.97
CA TYR A 87 -4.07 7.92 -4.72
C TYR A 87 -5.23 8.85 -4.36
N GLN A 88 -5.02 10.18 -4.45
CA GLN A 88 -6.09 11.16 -4.25
C GLN A 88 -7.26 10.91 -5.21
N LYS A 89 -6.98 10.80 -6.51
CA LYS A 89 -8.00 10.52 -7.54
C LYS A 89 -8.80 9.27 -7.20
N LEU A 90 -8.14 8.16 -6.87
CA LEU A 90 -8.77 6.90 -6.50
C LEU A 90 -9.62 7.04 -5.24
N THR A 91 -9.15 7.75 -4.21
CA THR A 91 -9.92 7.98 -2.98
C THR A 91 -11.17 8.82 -3.23
N HIS A 92 -11.08 9.86 -4.08
CA HIS A 92 -12.22 10.68 -4.46
C HIS A 92 -13.24 9.90 -5.27
N SER A 93 -12.81 9.12 -6.27
CA SER A 93 -13.72 8.34 -7.11
C SER A 93 -14.34 7.15 -6.39
N SER A 94 -13.62 6.55 -5.42
CA SER A 94 -14.14 5.41 -4.65
C SER A 94 -15.12 5.83 -3.55
N GLY A 95 -15.05 7.08 -3.09
CA GLY A 95 -16.01 7.66 -2.13
C GLY A 95 -17.29 8.21 -2.77
N LEU A 96 -17.29 8.36 -4.10
CA LEU A 96 -18.43 8.77 -4.93
C LEU A 96 -19.10 7.53 -5.55
N GLY A 97 -19.42 6.51 -4.75
CA GLY A 97 -20.29 5.43 -5.23
C GLY A 97 -21.52 6.04 -5.90
N GLU A 98 -21.89 5.54 -7.09
CA GLU A 98 -22.91 6.10 -8.00
C GLU A 98 -23.94 6.97 -7.27
N LEU A 99 -23.74 8.30 -7.33
CA LEU A 99 -24.74 9.30 -6.95
C LEU A 99 -25.44 9.77 -8.22
#